data_AF-Q2IV40-F1
#
_entry.id   AF-Q2IV40-F1
#
_cell.length_a   1.000
_cell.length_b   1.000
_cell.length_c   1.000
_cell.angle_alpha   90.00
_cell.angle_beta   90.00
_cell.angle_gamma   90.00
#
_symmetry.space_group_name_H-M   'P 1'
#
loop_
_entity.id
_entity.type
_entity.pdbx_description
1 polymer ?
#
loop_
_entity_poly.entity_id
_entity_poly.type
_entity_poly.pdbx_seq_one_letter_code
_entity_poly.pdbx_strand_id
1 'polypeptide(L)'
;MRIGSSISYQSDLTAVQLLARAGAAGRAASGSAAPGPVGTGAGGAAASTLLTYSSAGTLPSGASAIAMIKTMAASGTFANAAMGVADDQVRALVRDGKIAQLPLPKDFQTAGLSTAEQNVYHVVQTLQSLYDAQPKTLDDALAGHVATVLDSYPEAIARMKDGLANGTLPESDGWNDVIARYEDELSAAQQGKMKITAIDDPGLVRTTNEFSVSSNGIGWSGRGTSTTANIPALQELLGTGNVLPGGSPYTGSYAISW
;
A
#
# COMPACT_ATOMS: atom_id res chain seq x y z
N MET A 1 -24.45 28.49 -19.05
CA MET A 1 -24.42 27.05 -18.78
C MET A 1 -22.97 26.58 -19.00
N ARG A 2 -22.14 26.59 -17.96
CA ARG A 2 -20.72 26.20 -18.05
C ARG A 2 -20.59 24.78 -17.50
N ILE A 3 -20.05 23.91 -18.33
CA ILE A 3 -19.85 22.48 -18.11
C ILE A 3 -18.76 22.31 -17.04
N GLY A 4 -19.10 21.57 -15.97
CA GLY A 4 -18.24 21.31 -14.84
C GLY A 4 -17.00 20.51 -15.25
N SER A 5 -15.84 21.05 -14.92
CA SER A 5 -14.55 20.39 -15.04
C SER A 5 -14.54 19.17 -14.10
N SER A 6 -14.26 17.99 -14.65
CA SER A 6 -13.89 16.82 -13.86
C SER A 6 -12.60 17.14 -13.12
N ILE A 7 -12.69 17.41 -11.82
CA ILE A 7 -11.51 17.56 -10.99
C ILE A 7 -10.98 16.16 -10.71
N SER A 8 -9.91 15.78 -11.40
CA SER A 8 -9.13 14.59 -11.10
C SER A 8 -8.37 14.85 -9.80
N TYR A 9 -8.92 14.42 -8.66
CA TYR A 9 -8.15 14.32 -7.43
C TYR A 9 -7.26 13.10 -7.54
N GLN A 10 -6.00 13.33 -7.89
CA GLN A 10 -4.96 12.33 -7.78
C GLN A 10 -4.65 12.18 -6.29
N SER A 11 -5.37 11.29 -5.60
CA SER A 11 -4.96 10.85 -4.27
C SER A 11 -3.68 10.04 -4.43
N ASP A 12 -2.54 10.73 -4.50
CA ASP A 12 -1.20 10.14 -4.48
C ASP A 12 -0.90 9.60 -3.07
N LEU A 13 -1.67 8.60 -2.65
CA LEU A 13 -1.32 7.78 -1.51
C LEU A 13 -0.24 6.80 -1.98
N THR A 14 1.01 7.14 -1.61
CA THR A 14 2.20 6.29 -1.54
C THR A 14 3.04 6.11 -2.82
N ALA A 15 3.88 7.10 -3.11
CA ALA A 15 5.23 6.82 -3.62
C ALA A 15 6.12 6.44 -2.41
N VAL A 16 6.27 5.14 -2.11
CA VAL A 16 7.19 4.68 -1.05
C VAL A 16 8.63 4.83 -1.56
N GLN A 17 9.30 5.91 -1.19
CA GLN A 17 10.75 6.02 -1.30
C GLN A 17 11.39 5.41 -0.05
N LEU A 18 11.96 4.21 -0.20
CA LEU A 18 12.62 3.51 0.90
C LEU A 18 14.05 4.05 1.10
N LEU A 19 14.27 5.01 2.01
CA LEU A 19 15.62 5.45 2.40
C LEU A 19 15.82 5.59 3.92
N ALA A 20 16.62 4.66 4.45
CA ALA A 20 17.44 4.60 5.67
C ALA A 20 17.18 5.55 6.87
N ARG A 21 16.86 4.94 8.04
CA ARG A 21 17.43 5.33 9.35
C ARG A 21 17.72 4.09 10.20
N ALA A 22 19.00 3.91 10.50
CA ALA A 22 19.54 2.86 11.36
C ALA A 22 19.61 3.33 12.82
N GLY A 23 19.45 2.40 13.78
CA GLY A 23 19.78 2.67 15.18
C GLY A 23 19.35 1.59 16.17
N ALA A 24 20.35 0.83 16.66
CA ALA A 24 20.42 0.13 17.96
C ALA A 24 19.77 -1.25 18.19
N ALA A 25 20.62 -2.28 18.03
CA ALA A 25 21.02 -3.27 19.04
C ALA A 25 20.02 -4.33 19.59
N GLY A 26 20.42 -5.61 19.47
CA GLY A 26 19.98 -6.70 20.34
C GLY A 26 20.30 -8.08 19.77
N ARG A 27 21.23 -8.81 20.41
CA ARG A 27 21.92 -10.03 19.93
C ARG A 27 21.39 -11.29 20.65
N ALA A 28 21.65 -12.46 20.03
CA ALA A 28 21.65 -13.86 20.56
C ALA A 28 20.37 -14.69 20.32
N ALA A 29 20.37 -16.03 20.10
CA ALA A 29 21.39 -17.02 19.75
C ALA A 29 20.71 -18.39 19.38
N SER A 30 21.26 -19.04 18.35
CA SER A 30 21.52 -20.49 18.12
C SER A 30 20.62 -21.62 18.68
N GLY A 31 20.27 -22.59 17.83
CA GLY A 31 19.89 -23.97 18.19
C GLY A 31 19.60 -24.86 16.97
N SER A 32 20.37 -25.93 16.78
CA SER A 32 20.50 -26.76 15.58
C SER A 32 19.54 -27.96 15.48
N ALA A 33 19.43 -28.51 14.25
CA ALA A 33 19.46 -29.95 13.87
C ALA A 33 18.24 -30.54 13.10
N ALA A 34 18.54 -31.09 11.92
CA ALA A 34 17.74 -31.92 11.00
C ALA A 34 17.67 -33.41 11.49
N PRO A 35 17.17 -34.46 10.75
CA PRO A 35 16.74 -34.56 9.33
C PRO A 35 15.46 -35.42 9.04
N GLY A 36 15.07 -35.55 7.75
CA GLY A 36 13.91 -36.32 7.21
C GLY A 36 14.06 -37.86 7.24
N PRO A 37 13.44 -38.70 6.34
CA PRO A 37 12.84 -38.39 5.01
C PRO A 37 11.60 -39.25 4.52
N VAL A 38 11.15 -38.96 3.28
CA VAL A 38 10.42 -39.73 2.21
C VAL A 38 9.04 -40.41 2.36
N GLY A 39 8.14 -40.13 1.39
CA GLY A 39 7.01 -40.99 0.98
C GLY A 39 6.01 -40.35 -0.01
N THR A 40 5.77 -41.01 -1.13
CA THR A 40 5.14 -40.58 -2.42
C THR A 40 3.60 -40.45 -2.48
N GLY A 41 3.08 -39.60 -3.40
CA GLY A 41 1.69 -39.67 -3.87
C GLY A 41 1.26 -38.52 -4.79
N ALA A 42 1.19 -38.77 -6.10
CA ALA A 42 0.81 -37.82 -7.14
C ALA A 42 -0.71 -37.53 -7.15
N GLY A 43 -1.05 -36.25 -7.29
CA GLY A 43 -2.41 -35.69 -7.26
C GLY A 43 -2.46 -34.25 -6.75
N GLY A 44 -1.36 -33.74 -6.19
CA GLY A 44 -1.31 -32.47 -5.46
C GLY A 44 -0.54 -31.32 -6.12
N ALA A 45 -0.12 -31.38 -7.39
CA ALA A 45 0.89 -30.44 -7.93
C ALA A 45 0.58 -28.94 -7.71
N ALA A 46 -0.69 -28.52 -7.76
CA ALA A 46 -1.08 -27.14 -7.46
C ALA A 46 -1.17 -26.84 -5.94
N ALA A 47 -1.65 -27.80 -5.14
CA ALA A 47 -1.73 -27.67 -3.68
C ALA A 47 -0.34 -27.74 -3.02
N SER A 48 0.55 -28.58 -3.54
CA SER A 48 1.92 -28.77 -3.07
C SER A 48 2.82 -27.58 -3.39
N THR A 49 2.66 -26.92 -4.53
CA THR A 49 3.40 -25.68 -4.82
C THR A 49 2.92 -24.51 -3.96
N LEU A 50 1.62 -24.39 -3.71
CA LEU A 50 1.05 -23.40 -2.79
C LEU A 50 1.50 -23.62 -1.32
N LEU A 51 1.65 -24.87 -0.90
CA LEU A 51 2.23 -25.21 0.41
C LEU A 51 3.72 -24.80 0.52
N THR A 52 4.48 -24.78 -0.58
CA THR A 52 5.91 -24.43 -0.56
C THR A 52 6.17 -22.95 -0.24
N TYR A 53 5.23 -22.05 -0.58
CA TYR A 53 5.40 -20.61 -0.37
C TYR A 53 4.77 -20.11 0.94
N SER A 54 3.96 -20.95 1.60
CA SER A 54 3.19 -20.58 2.78
C SER A 54 3.86 -21.08 4.07
N SER A 55 4.88 -20.36 4.52
CA SER A 55 5.17 -20.32 5.96
C SER A 55 4.39 -19.16 6.55
N ALA A 56 3.42 -19.43 7.44
CA ALA A 56 2.77 -18.36 8.17
C ALA A 56 3.84 -17.55 8.95
N GLY A 57 3.93 -16.25 8.68
CA GLY A 57 4.85 -15.33 9.34
C GLY A 57 5.93 -14.74 8.44
N THR A 58 6.71 -13.81 9.00
CA THR A 58 7.84 -13.16 8.33
C THR A 58 9.03 -14.10 8.26
N LEU A 59 9.60 -14.25 7.06
CA LEU A 59 10.83 -15.01 6.92
C LEU A 59 12.00 -14.22 7.52
N PRO A 60 12.81 -14.83 8.40
CA PRO A 60 14.03 -14.18 8.86
C PRO A 60 14.96 -13.89 7.68
N SER A 61 15.64 -12.75 7.73
CA SER A 61 16.63 -12.35 6.74
C SER A 61 17.81 -13.32 6.76
N GLY A 62 17.79 -14.30 5.86
CA GLY A 62 18.80 -15.36 5.86
C GLY A 62 18.53 -16.46 4.85
N ALA A 63 19.11 -17.63 5.10
CA ALA A 63 19.10 -18.76 4.19
C ALA A 63 17.69 -19.20 3.76
N SER A 64 16.69 -19.09 4.66
CA SER A 64 15.30 -19.44 4.37
C SER A 64 14.64 -18.49 3.35
N ALA A 65 14.88 -17.18 3.46
CA ALA A 65 14.40 -16.21 2.47
C ALA A 65 15.06 -16.42 1.11
N ILE A 66 16.38 -16.64 1.09
CA ILE A 66 17.13 -16.94 -0.14
C ILE A 66 16.60 -18.23 -0.80
N ALA A 67 16.39 -19.29 -0.03
CA ALA A 67 15.87 -20.55 -0.54
C ALA A 67 14.47 -20.38 -1.15
N MET A 68 13.57 -19.65 -0.48
CA MET A 68 12.24 -19.38 -1.01
C MET A 68 12.31 -18.57 -2.30
N ILE A 69 13.13 -17.52 -2.36
CA ILE A 69 13.30 -16.71 -3.58
C ILE A 69 13.79 -17.57 -4.74
N LYS A 70 14.76 -18.47 -4.50
CA LYS A 70 15.25 -19.42 -5.51
C LYS A 70 14.15 -20.38 -5.96
N THR A 71 13.35 -20.90 -5.04
CA THR A 71 12.21 -21.76 -5.36
C THR A 71 11.14 -21.02 -6.17
N MET A 72 10.84 -19.77 -5.82
CA MET A 72 9.92 -18.93 -6.59
C MET A 72 10.48 -18.70 -8.00
N ALA A 73 11.74 -18.29 -8.13
CA ALA A 73 12.38 -18.03 -9.43
C ALA A 73 12.47 -19.27 -10.33
N ALA A 74 12.56 -20.48 -9.75
CA ALA A 74 12.53 -21.73 -10.50
C ALA A 74 11.11 -22.18 -10.91
N SER A 75 10.06 -21.55 -10.37
CA SER A 75 8.67 -21.89 -10.66
C SER A 75 8.14 -21.12 -11.86
N GLY A 76 7.38 -21.80 -12.71
CA GLY A 76 6.66 -21.16 -13.82
C GLY A 76 5.65 -20.10 -13.36
N THR A 77 5.16 -20.19 -12.11
CA THR A 77 4.28 -19.18 -11.51
C THR A 77 4.89 -17.79 -11.44
N PHE A 78 6.21 -17.68 -11.26
CA PHE A 78 6.90 -16.41 -11.11
C PHE A 78 7.71 -16.05 -12.35
N ALA A 79 7.45 -16.67 -13.50
CA ALA A 79 8.20 -16.41 -14.74
C ALA A 79 8.17 -14.93 -15.14
N ASN A 80 7.01 -14.26 -15.02
CA ASN A 80 6.90 -12.83 -15.29
C ASN A 80 7.60 -11.98 -14.21
N ALA A 81 7.47 -12.37 -12.94
CA ALA A 81 8.16 -11.71 -11.84
C ALA A 81 9.69 -11.81 -11.96
N ALA A 82 10.22 -12.91 -12.49
CA ALA A 82 11.62 -13.08 -12.82
C ALA A 82 12.10 -12.13 -13.94
N MET A 83 11.19 -11.63 -14.77
CA MET A 83 11.45 -10.56 -15.74
C MET A 83 11.15 -9.16 -15.18
N GLY A 84 10.79 -9.06 -13.90
CA GLY A 84 10.47 -7.79 -13.22
C GLY A 84 9.03 -7.31 -13.43
N VAL A 85 8.12 -8.20 -13.86
CA VAL A 85 6.72 -7.86 -14.16
C VAL A 85 5.76 -8.58 -13.21
N ALA A 86 4.86 -7.83 -12.56
CA ALA A 86 3.79 -8.38 -11.75
C ALA A 86 2.57 -8.75 -12.61
N ASP A 87 2.21 -10.04 -12.67
CA ASP A 87 0.97 -10.50 -13.33
C ASP A 87 -0.18 -10.72 -12.31
N ASP A 88 -1.37 -11.04 -12.81
CA ASP A 88 -2.56 -11.29 -11.98
C ASP A 88 -2.36 -12.46 -11.00
N GLN A 89 -1.59 -13.47 -11.40
CA GLN A 89 -1.36 -14.66 -10.58
C GLN A 89 -0.49 -14.32 -9.37
N VAL A 90 0.64 -13.66 -9.57
CA VAL A 90 1.52 -13.20 -8.47
C VAL A 90 0.80 -12.19 -7.59
N ARG A 91 0.04 -11.26 -8.18
CA ARG A 91 -0.80 -10.30 -7.42
C ARG A 91 -1.79 -11.01 -6.50
N ALA A 92 -2.52 -12.00 -7.00
CA ALA A 92 -3.47 -12.77 -6.21
C ALA A 92 -2.80 -13.57 -5.07
N LEU A 93 -1.64 -14.19 -5.35
CA LEU A 93 -0.90 -14.93 -4.33
C LEU A 93 -0.43 -14.04 -3.19
N VAL A 94 0.08 -12.85 -3.49
CA VAL A 94 0.50 -11.88 -2.46
C VAL A 94 -0.71 -11.36 -1.69
N ARG A 95 -1.76 -10.89 -2.38
CA ARG A 95 -2.98 -10.36 -1.76
C ARG A 95 -3.62 -11.34 -0.80
N ASP A 96 -3.70 -12.61 -1.20
CA ASP A 96 -4.35 -13.66 -0.42
C ASP A 96 -3.43 -14.23 0.69
N GLY A 97 -2.23 -13.68 0.90
CA GLY A 97 -1.29 -14.14 1.92
C GLY A 97 -0.73 -15.55 1.65
N LYS A 98 -0.72 -16.01 0.40
CA LYS A 98 -0.25 -17.34 0.00
C LYS A 98 1.27 -17.41 -0.18
N ILE A 99 1.96 -16.29 -0.05
CA ILE A 99 3.42 -16.17 -0.05
C ILE A 99 3.84 -15.58 1.28
N ALA A 100 4.79 -16.22 1.95
CA ALA A 100 5.35 -15.73 3.20
C ALA A 100 5.95 -14.33 3.04
N GLN A 101 5.88 -13.53 4.11
CA GLN A 101 6.37 -12.16 4.05
C GLN A 101 7.89 -12.16 3.85
N LEU A 102 8.33 -11.53 2.76
CA LEU A 102 9.75 -11.34 2.48
C LEU A 102 10.32 -10.25 3.39
N PRO A 103 11.60 -10.38 3.79
CA PRO A 103 12.26 -9.33 4.56
C PRO A 103 12.30 -8.02 3.78
N LEU A 104 12.29 -6.89 4.50
CA LEU A 104 12.36 -5.57 3.88
C LEU A 104 13.75 -5.34 3.24
N PRO A 105 13.87 -4.48 2.20
CA PRO A 105 15.15 -4.24 1.53
C PRO A 105 16.27 -3.72 2.44
N LYS A 106 15.92 -3.00 3.51
CA LYS A 106 16.90 -2.56 4.52
C LYS A 106 17.49 -3.72 5.33
N ASP A 107 16.77 -4.83 5.41
CA ASP A 107 17.10 -6.00 6.24
C ASP A 107 17.54 -7.20 5.40
N PHE A 108 17.60 -7.08 4.06
CA PHE A 108 17.90 -8.18 3.15
C PHE A 108 18.87 -7.79 2.03
N GLN A 109 19.94 -8.58 1.86
CA GLN A 109 20.92 -8.37 0.81
C GLN A 109 20.64 -9.28 -0.40
N THR A 110 20.47 -8.67 -1.56
CA THR A 110 20.18 -9.37 -2.82
C THR A 110 21.41 -9.70 -3.65
N ALA A 111 22.62 -9.24 -3.24
CA ALA A 111 23.86 -9.36 -4.02
C ALA A 111 24.29 -10.81 -4.33
N GLY A 112 23.82 -11.80 -3.57
CA GLY A 112 24.09 -13.23 -3.80
C GLY A 112 23.06 -13.94 -4.69
N LEU A 113 22.09 -13.21 -5.25
CA LEU A 113 21.01 -13.73 -6.07
C LEU A 113 21.25 -13.45 -7.56
N SER A 114 20.78 -14.33 -8.44
CA SER A 114 20.75 -14.06 -9.88
C SER A 114 19.78 -12.90 -10.21
N THR A 115 19.91 -12.26 -11.37
CA THR A 115 19.00 -11.17 -11.78
C THR A 115 17.52 -11.59 -11.72
N ALA A 116 17.21 -12.81 -12.16
CA ALA A 116 15.86 -13.35 -12.08
C ALA A 116 15.36 -13.47 -10.63
N GLU A 117 16.20 -13.98 -9.73
CA GLU A 117 15.89 -14.09 -8.29
C GLU A 117 15.72 -12.70 -7.63
N GLN A 118 16.56 -11.73 -7.99
CA GLN A 118 16.43 -10.35 -7.50
C GLN A 118 15.11 -9.74 -7.96
N ASN A 119 14.75 -9.90 -9.24
CA ASN A 119 13.49 -9.41 -9.79
C ASN A 119 12.29 -10.03 -9.06
N VAL A 120 12.30 -11.35 -8.81
CA VAL A 120 11.24 -12.01 -8.02
C VAL A 120 11.14 -11.41 -6.62
N TYR A 121 12.25 -11.26 -5.91
CA TYR A 121 12.27 -10.65 -4.59
C TYR A 121 11.64 -9.25 -4.61
N HIS A 122 12.08 -8.39 -5.52
CA HIS A 122 11.63 -7.01 -5.57
C HIS A 122 10.16 -6.89 -6.00
N VAL A 123 9.71 -7.68 -6.97
CA VAL A 123 8.30 -7.71 -7.38
C VAL A 123 7.42 -8.15 -6.22
N VAL A 124 7.74 -9.28 -5.58
CA VAL A 124 6.93 -9.83 -4.48
C VAL A 124 6.95 -8.91 -3.26
N GLN A 125 8.12 -8.41 -2.85
CA GLN A 125 8.26 -7.54 -1.68
C GLN A 125 7.57 -6.18 -1.89
N THR A 126 7.64 -5.61 -3.10
CA THR A 126 6.94 -4.37 -3.43
C THR A 126 5.43 -4.59 -3.38
N LEU A 127 4.92 -5.69 -3.98
CA LEU A 127 3.50 -6.04 -3.91
C LEU A 127 3.05 -6.26 -2.46
N GLN A 128 3.84 -6.99 -1.64
CA GLN A 128 3.53 -7.21 -0.23
C GLN A 128 3.38 -5.88 0.50
N SER A 129 4.34 -4.97 0.32
CA SER A 129 4.29 -3.63 0.92
C SER A 129 3.07 -2.83 0.48
N LEU A 130 2.72 -2.87 -0.82
CA LEU A 130 1.56 -2.18 -1.35
C LEU A 130 0.25 -2.75 -0.79
N TYR A 131 0.12 -4.07 -0.71
CA TYR A 131 -1.08 -4.73 -0.18
C TYR A 131 -1.20 -4.57 1.34
N ASP A 132 -0.10 -4.59 2.08
CA ASP A 132 -0.05 -4.36 3.53
C ASP A 132 -0.48 -2.94 3.89
N ALA A 133 -0.14 -1.95 3.06
CA ALA A 133 -0.54 -0.56 3.25
C ALA A 133 -2.04 -0.30 2.98
N GLN A 134 -2.77 -1.24 2.36
CA GLN A 134 -4.20 -1.05 2.11
C GLN A 134 -5.03 -1.37 3.35
N PRO A 135 -6.07 -0.56 3.64
CA PRO A 135 -7.02 -0.90 4.69
C PRO A 135 -7.73 -2.20 4.36
N LYS A 136 -7.85 -3.09 5.35
CA LYS A 136 -8.50 -4.40 5.19
C LYS A 136 -10.01 -4.31 5.46
N THR A 137 -10.41 -3.35 6.29
CA THR A 137 -11.81 -3.05 6.63
C THR A 137 -12.10 -1.56 6.45
N LEU A 138 -13.39 -1.19 6.41
CA LEU A 138 -13.80 0.21 6.42
C LEU A 138 -13.37 0.91 7.72
N ASP A 139 -13.42 0.20 8.85
CA ASP A 139 -12.95 0.74 10.12
C ASP A 139 -11.46 1.03 10.10
N ASP A 140 -10.64 0.15 9.50
CA ASP A 140 -9.20 0.41 9.30
C ASP A 140 -8.96 1.62 8.40
N ALA A 141 -9.77 1.78 7.33
CA ALA A 141 -9.67 2.91 6.42
C ALA A 141 -9.97 4.23 7.15
N LEU A 142 -11.06 4.27 7.93
CA LEU A 142 -11.42 5.43 8.72
C LEU A 142 -10.38 5.73 9.80
N ALA A 143 -9.96 4.72 10.56
CA ALA A 143 -8.97 4.86 11.63
C ALA A 143 -7.61 5.34 11.09
N GLY A 144 -7.14 4.78 9.97
CA GLY A 144 -5.88 5.19 9.34
C GLY A 144 -5.92 6.63 8.83
N HIS A 145 -7.06 7.06 8.27
CA HIS A 145 -7.25 8.44 7.85
C HIS A 145 -7.30 9.41 9.05
N VAL A 146 -8.09 9.10 10.08
CA VAL A 146 -8.15 9.88 11.33
C VAL A 146 -6.77 10.03 11.95
N ALA A 147 -5.99 8.93 12.04
CA ALA A 147 -4.62 8.98 12.55
C ALA A 147 -3.73 9.91 11.72
N THR A 148 -3.81 9.83 10.38
CA THR A 148 -3.05 10.71 9.47
C THR A 148 -3.37 12.19 9.72
N VAL A 149 -4.66 12.52 9.84
CA VAL A 149 -5.12 13.89 10.10
C VAL A 149 -4.60 14.38 11.45
N LEU A 150 -4.79 13.60 12.52
CA LEU A 150 -4.35 13.97 13.86
C LEU A 150 -2.83 14.15 13.96
N ASP A 151 -2.05 13.30 13.29
CA ASP A 151 -0.60 13.31 13.36
C ASP A 151 0.03 14.39 12.47
N SER A 152 -0.51 14.62 11.27
CA SER A 152 0.17 15.42 10.23
C SER A 152 -0.40 16.82 10.04
N TYR A 153 -1.71 17.02 10.25
CA TYR A 153 -2.34 18.30 9.95
C TYR A 153 -1.90 19.44 10.87
N PRO A 154 -1.66 19.26 12.18
CA PRO A 154 -1.21 20.37 13.03
C PRO A 154 0.05 21.05 12.52
N GLU A 155 1.05 20.28 12.10
CA GLU A 155 2.30 20.82 11.54
C GLU A 155 2.08 21.45 10.15
N ALA A 156 1.30 20.79 9.28
CA ALA A 156 0.98 21.32 7.96
C ALA A 156 0.24 22.66 8.03
N ILE A 157 -0.76 22.78 8.89
CA ILE A 157 -1.51 24.02 9.16
C ILE A 157 -0.57 25.11 9.66
N ALA A 158 0.29 24.79 10.63
CA ALA A 158 1.26 25.76 11.16
C ALA A 158 2.21 26.28 10.06
N ARG A 159 2.73 25.39 9.21
CA ARG A 159 3.58 25.76 8.07
C ARG A 159 2.85 26.64 7.06
N MET A 160 1.59 26.34 6.74
CA MET A 160 0.81 27.15 5.81
C MET A 160 0.51 28.54 6.38
N LYS A 161 0.17 28.63 7.67
CA LYS A 161 -0.04 29.93 8.36
C LYS A 161 1.23 30.76 8.42
N ASP A 162 2.37 30.14 8.74
CA ASP A 162 3.67 30.83 8.71
C ASP A 162 4.01 31.32 7.30
N GLY A 163 3.77 30.48 6.28
CA GLY A 163 3.97 30.81 4.88
C GLY A 163 3.15 32.01 4.40
N LEU A 164 1.90 32.14 4.86
CA LEU A 164 1.08 33.33 4.62
C LEU A 164 1.63 34.56 5.34
N ALA A 165 2.01 34.42 6.62
CA ALA A 165 2.51 35.53 7.42
C ALA A 165 3.86 36.08 6.91
N ASN A 166 4.73 35.19 6.41
CA ASN A 166 6.06 35.54 5.89
C ASN A 166 6.06 35.85 4.38
N GLY A 167 4.91 35.72 3.70
CA GLY A 167 4.73 36.05 2.28
C GLY A 167 5.29 35.03 1.29
N THR A 168 5.74 33.85 1.75
CA THR A 168 6.15 32.75 0.85
C THR A 168 4.96 32.05 0.19
N LEU A 169 3.78 32.14 0.79
CA LEU A 169 2.51 31.73 0.21
C LEU A 169 1.67 32.98 -0.12
N PRO A 170 1.41 33.29 -1.40
CA PRO A 170 0.60 34.44 -1.79
C PRO A 170 -0.87 34.26 -1.37
N GLU A 171 -1.44 35.22 -0.64
CA GLU A 171 -2.85 35.15 -0.21
C GLU A 171 -3.83 35.01 -1.40
N SER A 172 -3.47 35.57 -2.56
CA SER A 172 -4.23 35.46 -3.82
C SER A 172 -4.46 34.03 -4.30
N ASP A 173 -3.67 33.07 -3.83
CA ASP A 173 -3.73 31.68 -4.27
C ASP A 173 -4.77 30.86 -3.48
N GLY A 174 -5.52 31.51 -2.58
CA GLY A 174 -6.62 30.87 -1.85
C GLY A 174 -6.17 30.02 -0.66
N TRP A 175 -4.95 30.20 -0.15
CA TRP A 175 -4.41 29.44 0.98
C TRP A 175 -5.25 29.55 2.26
N ASN A 176 -5.96 30.67 2.47
CA ASN A 176 -6.89 30.80 3.59
C ASN A 176 -7.99 29.72 3.55
N ASP A 177 -8.56 29.44 2.37
CA ASP A 177 -9.58 28.41 2.20
C ASP A 177 -8.99 27.00 2.37
N VAL A 178 -7.75 26.79 1.92
CA VAL A 178 -7.03 25.53 2.11
C VAL A 178 -6.79 25.25 3.59
N ILE A 179 -6.29 26.25 4.34
CA ILE A 179 -6.07 26.14 5.78
C ILE A 179 -7.38 25.86 6.50
N ALA A 180 -8.45 26.59 6.17
CA ALA A 180 -9.76 26.39 6.79
C ALA A 180 -10.30 24.96 6.59
N ARG A 181 -10.10 24.38 5.39
CA ARG A 181 -10.47 22.97 5.13
C ARG A 181 -9.67 21.99 5.98
N TYR A 182 -8.36 22.20 6.11
CA TYR A 182 -7.50 21.35 6.97
C TYR A 182 -7.89 21.48 8.45
N GLU A 183 -8.22 22.69 8.92
CA GLU A 183 -8.68 22.91 10.29
C GLU A 183 -10.04 22.25 10.56
N ASP A 184 -10.97 22.31 9.61
CA ASP A 184 -12.28 21.66 9.70
C ASP A 184 -12.15 20.13 9.78
N GLU A 185 -11.33 19.54 8.91
CA GLU A 185 -11.04 18.10 8.92
C GLU A 185 -10.33 17.67 10.21
N LEU A 186 -9.33 18.44 10.68
CA LEU A 186 -8.66 18.19 11.96
C LEU A 186 -9.64 18.23 13.13
N SER A 187 -10.52 19.23 13.16
CA SER A 187 -11.57 19.39 14.16
C SER A 187 -12.55 18.20 14.16
N ALA A 188 -12.95 17.74 12.97
CA ALA A 188 -13.82 16.57 12.81
C ALA A 188 -13.16 15.28 13.29
N ALA A 189 -11.87 15.08 13.00
CA ALA A 189 -11.09 13.93 13.48
C ALA A 189 -10.99 13.94 15.01
N GLN A 190 -10.64 15.09 15.61
CA GLN A 190 -10.52 15.24 17.07
C GLN A 190 -11.84 14.99 17.81
N GLN A 191 -12.97 15.35 17.19
CA GLN A 191 -14.30 15.20 17.77
C GLN A 191 -14.97 13.86 17.45
N GLY A 192 -14.34 12.99 16.67
CA GLY A 192 -14.91 11.71 16.24
C GLY A 192 -16.15 11.87 15.36
N LYS A 193 -16.22 12.94 14.56
CA LYS A 193 -17.36 13.24 13.68
C LYS A 193 -17.27 12.57 12.31
N MET A 194 -16.09 12.12 11.92
CA MET A 194 -15.86 11.46 10.65
C MET A 194 -16.64 10.14 10.56
N LYS A 195 -17.26 9.90 9.41
CA LYS A 195 -17.99 8.67 9.09
C LYS A 195 -17.45 8.06 7.81
N ILE A 196 -17.53 6.75 7.67
CA ILE A 196 -17.18 6.05 6.43
C ILE A 196 -18.39 5.29 5.91
N THR A 197 -18.60 5.37 4.60
CA THR A 197 -19.72 4.73 3.91
C THR A 197 -19.19 3.94 2.72
N ALA A 198 -19.58 2.66 2.61
CA ALA A 198 -19.31 1.86 1.41
C ALA A 198 -20.10 2.43 0.22
N ILE A 199 -19.47 2.54 -0.94
CA ILE A 199 -20.08 3.06 -2.16
C ILE A 199 -20.01 1.99 -3.26
N ASP A 200 -21.13 1.34 -3.51
CA ASP A 200 -21.20 0.28 -4.52
C ASP A 200 -21.40 0.81 -5.95
N ASP A 201 -21.78 2.08 -6.10
CA ASP A 201 -22.02 2.69 -7.41
C ASP A 201 -20.70 3.19 -8.05
N PRO A 202 -20.21 2.56 -9.13
CA PRO A 202 -19.00 2.99 -9.83
C PRO A 202 -19.15 4.33 -10.55
N GLY A 203 -20.38 4.84 -10.73
CA GLY A 203 -20.65 6.19 -11.20
C GLY A 203 -20.41 7.27 -10.14
N LEU A 204 -20.38 6.88 -8.85
CA LEU A 204 -20.08 7.75 -7.73
C LEU A 204 -18.62 7.63 -7.28
N VAL A 205 -18.14 6.41 -7.05
CA VAL A 205 -16.74 6.14 -6.69
C VAL A 205 -16.24 4.91 -7.42
N ARG A 206 -15.18 5.07 -8.18
CA ARG A 206 -14.49 3.98 -8.86
C ARG A 206 -13.03 3.94 -8.44
N THR A 207 -12.65 2.85 -7.79
CA THR A 207 -11.26 2.54 -7.49
C THR A 207 -10.72 1.52 -8.48
N THR A 208 -9.56 1.81 -9.05
CA THR A 208 -8.78 0.90 -9.89
C THR A 208 -7.63 0.33 -9.07
N ASN A 209 -7.57 -1.00 -8.97
CA ASN A 209 -6.50 -1.74 -8.30
C ASN A 209 -5.39 -2.01 -9.30
N GLU A 210 -4.39 -1.14 -9.36
CA GLU A 210 -3.30 -1.23 -10.34
C GLU A 210 -2.27 -2.27 -9.91
N PHE A 211 -1.81 -2.20 -8.65
CA PHE A 211 -0.76 -3.04 -8.05
C PHE A 211 0.37 -3.39 -9.03
N SER A 212 0.85 -2.39 -9.76
CA SER A 212 1.92 -2.55 -10.73
C SER A 212 3.28 -2.35 -10.05
N VAL A 213 4.32 -2.98 -10.60
CA VAL A 213 5.70 -2.85 -10.14
C VAL A 213 6.59 -2.57 -11.34
N SER A 214 7.50 -1.62 -11.20
CA SER A 214 8.48 -1.27 -12.23
C SER A 214 9.83 -0.92 -11.61
N SER A 215 10.90 -1.16 -12.37
CA SER A 215 12.25 -0.69 -12.06
C SER A 215 12.62 0.46 -12.98
N ASN A 216 13.10 1.57 -12.42
CA ASN A 216 13.59 2.72 -13.18
C ASN A 216 15.13 2.79 -13.23
N GLY A 217 15.83 1.70 -12.88
CA GLY A 217 17.29 1.65 -12.82
C GLY A 217 17.91 2.28 -11.57
N ILE A 218 17.16 3.09 -10.81
CA ILE A 218 17.58 3.63 -9.50
C ILE A 218 16.96 2.82 -8.36
N GLY A 219 15.74 2.35 -8.55
CA GLY A 219 15.03 1.51 -7.58
C GLY A 219 13.79 0.89 -8.15
N TRP A 220 13.09 0.16 -7.29
CA TRP A 220 11.79 -0.43 -7.58
C TRP A 220 10.70 0.50 -7.05
N SER A 221 9.66 0.69 -7.85
CA SER A 221 8.48 1.45 -7.50
C SER A 221 7.25 0.65 -7.86
N GLY A 222 6.13 0.97 -7.22
CA GLY A 222 4.86 0.38 -7.59
C GLY A 222 3.70 1.34 -7.38
N ARG A 223 2.58 1.02 -8.02
CA ARG A 223 1.35 1.81 -7.95
C ARG A 223 0.25 0.95 -7.37
N GLY A 224 -0.31 1.35 -6.22
CA GLY A 224 -1.31 0.58 -5.48
C GLY A 224 -2.70 0.72 -6.08
N THR A 225 -3.41 1.77 -5.69
CA THR A 225 -4.78 2.06 -6.13
C THR A 225 -4.88 3.48 -6.69
N SER A 226 -5.89 3.70 -7.54
CA SER A 226 -6.27 5.01 -8.05
C SER A 226 -7.78 5.16 -7.92
N THR A 227 -8.26 6.28 -7.42
CA THR A 227 -9.71 6.51 -7.17
C THR A 227 -10.20 7.71 -7.95
N THR A 228 -11.29 7.53 -8.68
CA THR A 228 -12.04 8.61 -9.34
C THR A 228 -13.42 8.70 -8.71
N ALA A 229 -13.92 9.92 -8.51
CA ALA A 229 -15.19 10.13 -7.83
C ALA A 229 -15.97 11.33 -8.37
N ASN A 230 -17.30 11.26 -8.25
CA ASN A 230 -18.20 12.37 -8.49
C ASN A 230 -18.47 13.11 -7.17
N ILE A 231 -17.60 14.07 -6.83
CA ILE A 231 -17.64 14.79 -5.54
C ILE A 231 -18.99 15.48 -5.28
N PRO A 232 -19.58 16.26 -6.23
CA PRO A 232 -20.88 16.87 -5.99
C PRO A 232 -21.99 15.87 -5.67
N ALA A 233 -22.04 14.75 -6.41
CA ALA A 233 -23.05 13.72 -6.16
C ALA A 233 -22.82 12.99 -4.82
N LEU A 234 -21.57 12.82 -4.40
CA LEU A 234 -21.24 12.27 -3.07
C LEU A 234 -21.61 13.21 -1.94
N GLN A 235 -21.39 14.51 -2.10
CA GLN A 235 -21.79 15.53 -1.12
C GLN A 235 -23.31 15.57 -0.97
N GLU A 236 -24.05 15.49 -2.08
CA GLU A 236 -25.51 15.39 -2.08
C GLU A 236 -25.99 14.10 -1.40
N LEU A 237 -25.39 12.95 -1.75
CA LEU A 237 -25.74 11.65 -1.17
C LEU A 237 -25.49 11.59 0.34
N LEU A 238 -24.36 12.12 0.80
CA LEU A 238 -23.92 12.05 2.20
C LEU A 238 -24.41 13.23 3.04
N GLY A 239 -25.04 14.23 2.43
CA GLY A 239 -25.61 15.39 3.11
C GLY A 239 -24.57 16.31 3.76
N THR A 240 -23.35 16.34 3.23
CA THR A 240 -22.28 17.23 3.72
C THR A 240 -21.44 17.79 2.57
N GLY A 241 -20.84 18.96 2.80
CA GLY A 241 -19.86 19.55 1.89
C GLY A 241 -18.49 18.86 1.91
N ASN A 242 -18.20 18.02 2.91
CA ASN A 242 -16.88 17.41 3.05
C ASN A 242 -16.92 15.90 2.80
N VAL A 243 -16.25 15.47 1.75
CA VAL A 243 -16.14 14.06 1.37
C VAL A 243 -14.74 13.75 0.88
N LEU A 244 -14.21 12.60 1.28
CA LEU A 244 -12.96 12.03 0.81
C LEU A 244 -13.23 10.61 0.26
N PRO A 245 -13.26 10.45 -1.07
CA PRO A 245 -13.42 9.13 -1.68
C PRO A 245 -12.14 8.31 -1.54
N GLY A 246 -12.30 7.00 -1.41
CA GLY A 246 -11.19 6.07 -1.37
C GLY A 246 -11.61 4.67 -1.80
N GLY A 247 -10.66 3.74 -1.77
CA GLY A 247 -10.96 2.35 -1.99
C GLY A 247 -9.74 1.46 -1.83
N SER A 248 -10.02 0.19 -1.61
CA SER A 248 -9.01 -0.86 -1.40
C SER A 248 -9.46 -2.16 -2.05
N PRO A 249 -8.52 -3.07 -2.39
CA PRO A 249 -8.85 -4.40 -2.89
C PRO A 249 -9.61 -5.26 -1.87
N TYR A 250 -9.68 -4.86 -0.60
CA TYR A 250 -10.35 -5.59 0.48
C TYR A 250 -11.71 -4.98 0.86
N THR A 251 -11.86 -3.66 0.75
CA THR A 251 -13.07 -2.93 1.18
C THR A 251 -14.01 -2.57 0.04
N GLY A 252 -13.51 -2.58 -1.21
CA GLY A 252 -14.18 -1.90 -2.32
C GLY A 252 -14.06 -0.38 -2.21
N SER A 253 -14.86 0.33 -3.01
CA SER A 253 -14.96 1.80 -3.01
C SER A 253 -15.70 2.30 -1.76
N TYR A 254 -15.27 3.43 -1.21
CA TYR A 254 -15.90 4.09 -0.07
C TYR A 254 -15.77 5.61 -0.12
N ALA A 255 -16.47 6.30 0.77
CA ALA A 255 -16.27 7.72 1.03
C ALA A 255 -16.25 7.98 2.55
N ILE A 256 -15.28 8.78 3.00
CA ILE A 256 -15.22 9.35 4.35
C ILE A 256 -15.89 10.73 4.30
N SER A 257 -16.70 11.07 5.29
CA SER A 257 -17.41 12.35 5.35
C SER A 257 -17.39 12.96 6.74
N TRP A 258 -17.48 14.29 6.83
CA TRP A 258 -17.51 15.03 8.09
C TRP A 258 -18.31 16.34 8.03
#